data_AF-M2UCB9-F1
#
_entry.id   AF-M2UCB9-F1
#
_cell.length_a   1.000
_cell.length_b   1.000
_cell.length_c   1.000
_cell.angle_alpha   90.00
_cell.angle_beta   90.00
_cell.angle_gamma   90.00
#
_symmetry.space_group_name_H-M   'P 1'
#
loop_
_entity.id
_entity.type
_entity.pdbx_description
1 polymer ?
#
loop_
_entity_poly.entity_id
_entity_poly.type
_entity_poly.pdbx_seq_one_letter_code
_entity_poly.pdbx_strand_id
1 'polypeptide(L)' 'PRTDLYNVLKISRNATTNDINKAYRALSLKWHPDRCKSEDRAKATKKMVEINQAKEILCDKGKREYYDHFGL' A
#
# COMPACT_ATOMS: atom_id res chain seq x y z
N PRO A 1 16.20 -2.37 -6.35
CA PRO A 1 14.78 -2.04 -6.62
C PRO A 1 14.14 -1.39 -5.39
N ARG A 2 14.05 -0.05 -5.36
CA ARG A 2 13.26 0.68 -4.36
C ARG A 2 11.80 0.26 -4.54
N THR A 3 11.17 -0.26 -3.49
CA THR A 3 9.77 -0.67 -3.54
C THR A 3 8.90 0.58 -3.65
N ASP A 4 8.45 0.92 -4.86
CA ASP A 4 7.53 2.03 -5.08
C ASP A 4 6.23 1.81 -4.30
N LEU A 5 5.88 2.74 -3.40
CA LEU A 5 4.66 2.69 -2.59
C LEU A 5 3.39 2.63 -3.47
N TYR A 6 3.43 3.30 -4.63
CA TYR A 6 2.39 3.25 -5.64
C TYR A 6 2.19 1.83 -6.19
N ASN A 7 3.29 1.10 -6.39
CA ASN A 7 3.27 -0.26 -6.92
C ASN A 7 2.79 -1.28 -5.88
N VAL A 8 3.08 -1.03 -4.60
CA VAL A 8 2.51 -1.77 -3.45
C VAL A 8 0.99 -1.69 -3.45
N LEU A 9 0.47 -0.46 -3.58
CA LEU A 9 -0.98 -0.22 -3.66
C LEU A 9 -1.57 -0.55 -5.04
N LYS A 10 -0.77 -0.95 -6.03
CA LYS A 10 -1.21 -1.22 -7.41
C LYS A 10 -1.95 -0.03 -8.03
N ILE A 11 -1.49 1.19 -7.74
CA ILE A 11 -2.07 2.43 -8.23
C ILE A 11 -1.05 3.22 -9.07
N SER A 12 -1.56 4.15 -9.88
CA SER A 12 -0.72 5.09 -10.62
C SER A 12 -0.20 6.20 -9.70
N ARG A 13 0.92 6.85 -10.07
CA ARG A 13 1.44 8.03 -9.36
C ARG A 13 0.50 9.23 -9.42
N ASN A 14 -0.42 9.26 -10.40
CA ASN A 14 -1.48 10.27 -10.47
C ASN A 14 -2.76 9.87 -9.70
N ALA A 15 -2.74 8.76 -8.96
CA ALA A 15 -3.88 8.32 -8.18
C ALA A 15 -4.27 9.36 -7.11
N THR A 16 -5.57 9.55 -6.96
CA THR A 16 -6.13 10.46 -5.95
C THR A 16 -6.15 9.78 -4.58
N THR A 17 -6.35 10.56 -3.51
CA THR A 17 -6.53 10.02 -2.16
C THR A 17 -7.70 9.03 -2.08
N ASN A 18 -8.70 9.18 -2.94
CA ASN A 18 -9.82 8.24 -3.03
C ASN A 18 -9.39 6.90 -3.64
N ASP A 19 -8.57 6.92 -4.69
CA ASP A 19 -7.99 5.70 -5.29
C ASP A 19 -7.09 4.96 -4.31
N ILE A 20 -6.28 5.69 -3.54
CA ILE A 20 -5.43 5.13 -2.48
C ILE A 20 -6.28 4.38 -1.44
N ASN A 21 -7.36 5.00 -0.97
CA ASN A 21 -8.26 4.36 0.00
C ASN A 21 -9.01 3.16 -0.59
N LYS A 22 -9.46 3.23 -1.86
CA LYS A 22 -10.08 2.10 -2.55
C LYS A 22 -9.11 0.93 -2.70
N ALA A 23 -7.89 1.19 -3.15
CA ALA A 23 -6.85 0.19 -3.32
C ALA A 23 -6.47 -0.46 -1.98
N TYR A 24 -6.31 0.35 -0.93
CA TYR A 24 -6.08 -0.14 0.43
C TYR A 24 -7.16 -1.12 0.88
N ARG A 25 -8.45 -0.76 0.71
CA ARG A 25 -9.58 -1.64 1.07
C ARG A 25 -9.56 -2.94 0.27
N ALA A 26 -9.33 -2.86 -1.04
CA ALA A 26 -9.29 -4.03 -1.92
C ALA A 26 -8.13 -4.99 -1.56
N LEU A 27 -6.95 -4.44 -1.29
CA LEU A 27 -5.77 -5.23 -0.93
C LEU A 27 -5.87 -5.78 0.50
N SER A 28 -6.43 -5.02 1.44
CA SER A 28 -6.67 -5.49 2.81
C SER A 28 -7.63 -6.68 2.82
N LEU A 29 -8.70 -6.63 2.01
CA LEU A 29 -9.59 -7.79 1.80
C LEU A 29 -8.88 -8.98 1.14
N LYS A 30 -7.94 -8.73 0.22
CA LYS A 30 -7.18 -9.79 -0.47
C LYS A 30 -6.20 -10.50 0.47
N TRP A 31 -5.54 -9.75 1.35
CA TRP A 31 -4.56 -10.25 2.31
C TRP A 31 -5.14 -10.46 3.70
N HIS A 32 -6.47 -10.41 3.85
CA HIS A 32 -7.12 -10.64 5.14
C HIS A 32 -6.86 -12.07 5.62
N PRO A 33 -6.53 -12.31 6.91
CA PRO A 33 -6.25 -13.65 7.43
C PRO A 33 -7.43 -14.62 7.31
N ASP A 34 -8.65 -14.11 7.21
CA ASP A 34 -9.88 -14.88 6.95
C ASP A 34 -9.91 -15.48 5.53
N ARG A 35 -9.31 -14.80 4.55
CA ARG A 35 -9.30 -15.20 3.14
C ARG A 35 -7.98 -15.86 2.71
N CYS A 36 -6.90 -15.63 3.45
CA CYS A 36 -5.60 -16.26 3.19
C CYS A 36 -5.48 -17.61 3.91
N LYS A 37 -5.03 -18.63 3.17
CA LYS A 37 -4.69 -19.94 3.74
C LYS A 37 -3.52 -19.79 4.72
N SER A 38 -3.45 -20.69 5.70
CA SER A 38 -2.42 -20.67 6.75
C SER A 38 -0.98 -20.54 6.24
N GLU A 39 -0.70 -21.11 5.07
CA GLU A 39 0.61 -21.09 4.39
C GLU A 39 1.00 -19.70 3.85
N ASP A 40 0.03 -18.89 3.47
CA ASP A 40 0.24 -17.53 2.96
C ASP A 40 0.17 -16.46 4.06
N ARG A 41 -0.12 -16.82 5.31
CA ARG A 41 -0.24 -15.85 6.42
C ARG A 41 1.00 -14.98 6.58
N ALA A 42 2.20 -15.55 6.48
CA ALA A 42 3.44 -14.79 6.56
C ALA A 42 3.58 -13.77 5.42
N LYS A 43 3.22 -14.15 4.19
CA LYS A 43 3.18 -13.23 3.04
C LYS A 43 2.10 -12.17 3.19
N ALA A 44 0.93 -12.55 3.69
CA ALA A 44 -0.20 -11.66 3.94
C ALA A 44 0.14 -10.59 4.98
N THR A 45 0.78 -10.97 6.08
CA THR A 45 1.29 -10.02 7.08
C THR A 45 2.29 -9.05 6.45
N LYS A 46 3.28 -9.56 5.70
CA LYS A 46 4.29 -8.71 5.06
C LYS A 46 3.66 -7.72 4.08
N LYS A 47 2.74 -8.20 3.24
CA LYS A 47 1.96 -7.39 2.31
C LYS A 47 1.11 -6.34 3.03
N MET A 48 0.41 -6.71 4.10
CA MET A 48 -0.40 -5.76 4.88
C MET A 48 0.46 -4.64 5.48
N VAL A 49 1.65 -4.96 5.97
CA VAL A 49 2.59 -3.94 6.48
C VAL A 49 2.99 -2.98 5.36
N GLU A 50 3.39 -3.50 4.19
CA GLU A 50 3.72 -2.66 3.02
C GLU A 50 2.52 -1.79 2.61
N ILE A 51 1.31 -2.35 2.56
CA ILE A 51 0.07 -1.66 2.16
C ILE A 51 -0.27 -0.54 3.16
N ASN A 52 -0.15 -0.79 4.46
CA ASN A 52 -0.37 0.22 5.50
C ASN A 52 0.62 1.38 5.37
N GLN A 53 1.90 1.05 5.19
CA GLN A 53 2.97 2.05 5.08
C GLN A 53 2.80 2.90 3.81
N ALA A 54 2.47 2.26 2.67
CA ALA A 54 2.17 2.96 1.43
C ALA A 54 0.95 3.88 1.58
N LYS A 55 -0.13 3.41 2.21
CA LYS A 55 -1.32 4.22 2.47
C LYS A 55 -1.01 5.39 3.38
N GLU A 56 -0.23 5.21 4.45
CA GLU A 56 0.12 6.29 5.37
C GLU A 56 0.89 7.42 4.68
N ILE A 57 1.89 7.07 3.87
CA ILE A 57 2.72 8.07 3.17
C ILE A 57 1.96 8.70 2.01
N LEU A 58 1.24 7.91 1.20
CA LEU A 58 0.57 8.44 0.01
C LEU A 58 -0.74 9.17 0.31
N CYS A 59 -1.41 8.85 1.43
CA CYS A 59 -2.63 9.53 1.85
C CYS A 59 -2.35 10.91 2.43
N ASP A 60 -1.19 11.10 3.06
CA ASP A 60 -0.75 12.40 3.58
C ASP A 60 -0.03 13.18 2.47
N LYS A 61 -0.55 14.36 2.11
CA LYS A 61 0.04 15.15 1.03
C LYS A 61 1.48 15.55 1.32
N GLY A 62 1.81 15.91 2.56
CA GLY A 62 3.16 16.33 2.95
C GLY A 62 4.15 15.17 2.88
N LYS A 63 3.79 14.00 3.43
CA LYS A 63 4.61 12.79 3.34
C LYS A 63 4.75 12.31 1.89
N ARG A 64 3.68 12.41 1.09
CA ARG A 64 3.71 12.04 -0.34
C ARG A 64 4.62 12.97 -1.13
N GLU A 65 4.53 14.27 -0.95
CA GLU A 65 5.44 15.24 -1.58
C GLU A 65 6.88 14.95 -1.20
N TYR A 66 7.15 14.73 0.10
CA TYR A 66 8.47 14.39 0.59
C TYR A 66 8.98 13.08 -0.05
N TYR A 67 8.12 12.07 -0.14
CA TYR A 67 8.44 10.81 -0.82
C TYR A 67 8.72 10.99 -2.31
N ASP A 68 7.94 11.82 -3.02
CA ASP A 68 8.11 12.06 -4.45
C ASP A 68 9.39 12.87 -4.74
N HIS A 69 9.71 13.86 -3.90
CA HIS A 69 10.87 14.73 -4.05
C HIS A 69 12.19 14.07 -3.60
N PHE A 70 12.19 13.38 -2.46
CA PHE A 70 13.42 12.87 -1.85
C PHE A 70 13.62 11.38 -2.06
N GLY A 71 12.57 10.64 -2.44
CA GLY A 71 12.62 9.20 -2.73
C GLY A 71 13.25 8.41 -1.60
N LEU A 72 12.46 8.09 -0.56
CA LEU A 72 12.83 7.30 0.64
C LEU A 72 14.16 6.53 0.55
#